data_AF-A0A968PC37-F1
#
_entry.id   AF-A0A968PC37-F1
#
_cell.length_a   1.000
_cell.length_b   1.000
_cell.length_c   1.000
_cell.angle_alpha   90.00
_cell.angle_beta   90.00
_cell.angle_gamma   90.00
#
_symmetry.space_group_name_H-M   'P 1'
#
loop_
_entity.id
_entity.type
_entity.pdbx_description
1 polymer ?
#
loop_
_entity_poly.entity_id
_entity_poly.type
_entity_poly.pdbx_seq_one_letter_code
_entity_poly.pdbx_strand_id
1 'polypeptide(L)'
;MDVLQNTVALQDERVKDITARLNAGLARPLEVSQAQAQAAATRVQLIAVQADARNSRSALALLTGVPMTQRPLVDDFAVPESGSIPTLDLWLNQALENRPDIVAAERALEAARHDVQFAIGQYYPSVTLNLEYLLVVDNYTTENQWNGVLRANLPIFFRRQN
;
A
#
# COMPACT_ATOMS: atom_id res chain seq x y z
N MET A 1 -24.89 -2.62 11.44
CA MET A 1 -25.92 -3.50 10.84
C MET A 1 -27.10 -3.68 11.76
N ASP A 2 -26.88 -3.80 13.07
CA ASP A 2 -27.90 -4.11 14.08
C ASP A 2 -29.08 -3.15 14.06
N VAL A 3 -28.82 -1.85 13.89
CA VAL A 3 -29.89 -0.84 13.75
C VAL A 3 -30.79 -1.14 12.54
N LEU A 4 -30.23 -1.53 11.39
CA LEU A 4 -31.01 -1.87 10.20
C LEU A 4 -31.76 -3.19 10.36
N GLN A 5 -31.17 -4.20 11.00
CA GLN A 5 -31.86 -5.46 11.29
C GLN A 5 -33.08 -5.23 12.21
N ASN A 6 -32.89 -4.46 13.28
CA ASN A 6 -33.97 -4.06 14.18
C ASN A 6 -35.03 -3.23 13.45
N THR A 7 -34.62 -2.33 12.55
CA THR A 7 -35.54 -1.52 11.75
C THR A 7 -36.38 -2.38 10.81
N VAL A 8 -35.79 -3.37 10.13
CA VAL A 8 -36.54 -4.32 9.28
C VAL A 8 -37.54 -5.11 10.13
N ALA A 9 -37.12 -5.63 11.28
CA ALA A 9 -38.01 -6.38 12.17
C ALA A 9 -39.22 -5.54 12.62
N LEU A 10 -38.99 -4.29 13.04
CA LEU A 10 -40.05 -3.36 13.41
C LEU A 10 -40.99 -3.03 12.25
N GLN A 11 -40.45 -2.85 11.05
CA GLN A 11 -41.25 -2.57 9.86
C GLN A 11 -42.10 -3.78 9.43
N ASP A 12 -41.58 -4.99 9.60
CA ASP A 12 -42.33 -6.23 9.31
C ASP A 12 -43.51 -6.42 10.27
N GLU A 13 -43.32 -6.15 11.56
CA GLU A 13 -44.42 -6.13 12.52
C GLU A 13 -45.45 -5.05 12.18
N ARG A 14 -45.00 -3.88 11.72
CA ARG A 14 -45.91 -2.82 11.27
C ARG A 14 -46.72 -3.23 10.05
N VAL A 15 -46.12 -3.93 9.09
CA VAL A 15 -46.85 -4.48 7.93
C VAL A 15 -47.92 -5.47 8.40
N LYS A 16 -47.61 -6.34 9.36
CA LYS A 16 -48.59 -7.29 9.93
C LYS A 16 -49.76 -6.56 10.61
N ASP A 17 -49.50 -5.55 11.43
CA ASP A 17 -50.54 -4.77 12.11
C ASP A 17 -51.48 -4.08 11.11
N ILE A 18 -50.92 -3.39 10.12
CA ILE A 18 -51.72 -2.68 9.10
C ILE A 18 -52.53 -3.68 8.25
N THR A 19 -51.96 -4.86 7.95
CA THR A 19 -52.68 -5.93 7.24
C THR A 19 -53.83 -6.48 8.06
N ALA A 20 -53.67 -6.67 9.37
CA ALA A 20 -54.75 -7.09 10.27
C ALA A 20 -55.87 -6.04 10.32
N ARG A 21 -55.52 -4.75 10.38
CA ARG A 21 -56.49 -3.64 10.33
C ARG A 21 -57.24 -3.60 9.01
N LEU A 22 -56.57 -3.86 7.87
CA LEU A 22 -57.23 -3.95 6.57
C LEU A 22 -58.26 -5.08 6.55
N ASN A 23 -57.91 -6.26 7.09
CA ASN A 23 -58.83 -7.40 7.17
C ASN A 23 -60.04 -7.12 8.09
N ALA A 24 -59.87 -6.26 9.08
CA ALA A 24 -60.95 -5.77 9.94
C ALA A 24 -61.74 -4.58 9.32
N GLY A 25 -61.38 -4.11 8.12
CA GLY A 25 -62.01 -2.97 7.44
C GLY A 25 -61.60 -1.60 7.97
N LEU A 26 -60.54 -1.52 8.77
CA LEU A 26 -60.06 -0.31 9.48
C LEU A 26 -58.85 0.36 8.82
N ALA A 27 -58.33 -0.19 7.72
CA ALA A 27 -57.21 0.36 6.96
C ALA A 27 -57.44 0.26 5.46
N ARG A 28 -56.64 0.99 4.67
CA ARG A 28 -56.75 1.02 3.20
C ARG A 28 -55.69 0.12 2.55
N PRO A 29 -55.97 -0.51 1.39
CA PRO A 29 -54.96 -1.29 0.66
C PRO A 29 -53.68 -0.49 0.34
N LEU A 30 -53.82 0.81 0.06
CA LEU A 30 -52.69 1.71 -0.18
C LEU A 30 -51.71 1.77 1.01
N GLU A 31 -52.22 1.74 2.25
CA GLU A 31 -51.39 1.81 3.46
C GLU A 31 -50.56 0.54 3.64
N VAL A 32 -51.14 -0.63 3.33
CA VAL A 32 -50.41 -1.91 3.32
C VAL A 32 -49.30 -1.87 2.27
N SER A 33 -49.61 -1.46 1.03
CA SER A 33 -48.63 -1.38 -0.04
C SER A 33 -47.49 -0.42 0.27
N GLN A 34 -47.77 0.75 0.88
CA GLN A 34 -46.74 1.69 1.31
C GLN A 34 -45.85 1.11 2.42
N ALA A 35 -46.44 0.45 3.42
CA ALA A 35 -45.67 -0.19 4.48
C ALA A 35 -44.78 -1.32 3.95
N GLN A 36 -45.29 -2.13 3.02
CA GLN A 36 -44.52 -3.19 2.35
C GLN A 36 -43.38 -2.61 1.51
N ALA A 37 -43.63 -1.54 0.75
CA ALA A 37 -42.60 -0.87 -0.05
C ALA A 37 -41.47 -0.33 0.85
N GLN A 38 -41.81 0.26 2.00
CA GLN A 38 -40.82 0.75 2.96
C GLN A 38 -39.97 -0.41 3.53
N ALA A 39 -40.63 -1.50 3.96
CA ALA A 39 -39.94 -2.70 4.46
C ALA A 39 -39.00 -3.30 3.40
N ALA A 40 -39.45 -3.39 2.15
CA ALA A 40 -38.64 -3.85 1.03
C ALA A 40 -37.41 -2.95 0.78
N ALA A 41 -37.60 -1.63 0.80
CA ALA A 41 -36.50 -0.68 0.63
C ALA A 41 -35.44 -0.81 1.74
N THR A 42 -35.86 -0.93 3.00
CA THR A 42 -34.93 -1.13 4.13
C THR A 42 -34.22 -2.49 4.05
N ARG A 43 -34.88 -3.56 3.57
CA ARG A 43 -34.21 -4.85 3.30
C ARG A 43 -33.12 -4.74 2.24
N VAL A 44 -33.37 -4.03 1.15
CA VAL A 44 -32.34 -3.79 0.12
C VAL A 44 -31.14 -3.06 0.72
N GLN A 45 -31.39 -2.05 1.58
CA GLN A 45 -30.32 -1.34 2.28
C GLN A 45 -29.54 -2.24 3.23
N LEU A 46 -30.21 -3.15 3.95
CA LEU A 46 -29.54 -4.13 4.81
C LEU A 46 -28.62 -5.06 4.00
N ILE A 47 -29.07 -5.56 2.85
CA ILE A 47 -28.26 -6.41 1.96
C ILE A 47 -27.03 -5.64 1.46
N ALA A 48 -27.20 -4.37 1.07
CA ALA A 48 -26.09 -3.53 0.63
C ALA A 48 -25.03 -3.35 1.73
N VAL A 49 -25.44 -3.05 2.97
CA VAL A 49 -24.51 -2.91 4.11
C VAL A 49 -23.84 -4.24 4.47
N GLN A 50 -24.55 -5.37 4.35
CA GLN A 50 -23.95 -6.70 4.52
C GLN A 50 -22.88 -7.01 3.46
N ALA A 51 -23.12 -6.63 2.21
CA ALA A 51 -22.14 -6.76 1.15
C ALA A 51 -20.92 -5.87 1.40
N ASP A 52 -21.13 -4.61 1.79
CA ASP A 52 -20.07 -3.65 2.07
C ASP A 52 -19.17 -4.10 3.22
N ALA A 53 -19.75 -4.63 4.31
CA ALA A 53 -18.97 -5.20 5.40
C ALA A 53 -18.16 -6.43 4.97
N ARG A 54 -18.71 -7.32 4.12
CA ARG A 54 -17.96 -8.46 3.58
C ARG A 54 -16.79 -8.02 2.70
N ASN A 55 -17.00 -6.99 1.87
CA ASN A 55 -15.95 -6.43 1.02
C ASN A 55 -14.86 -5.76 1.87
N SER A 56 -15.25 -4.96 2.87
CA SER A 56 -14.34 -4.30 3.80
C SER A 56 -13.50 -5.31 4.59
N ARG A 57 -14.12 -6.39 5.10
CA ARG A 57 -13.39 -7.49 5.76
C ARG A 57 -12.41 -8.17 4.81
N SER A 58 -12.80 -8.40 3.55
CA SER A 58 -11.91 -9.00 2.55
C SER A 58 -10.73 -8.09 2.19
N ALA A 59 -10.97 -6.78 2.05
CA ALA A 59 -9.93 -5.79 1.82
C ALA A 59 -8.95 -5.72 3.00
N LEU A 60 -9.44 -5.76 4.24
CA LEU A 60 -8.58 -5.82 5.43
C LEU A 60 -7.73 -7.11 5.45
N ALA A 61 -8.29 -8.24 5.04
CA ALA A 61 -7.56 -9.51 4.97
C ALA A 61 -6.40 -9.42 3.98
N LEU A 62 -6.66 -8.80 2.82
CA LEU A 62 -5.66 -8.56 1.80
C LEU A 62 -4.55 -7.62 2.30
N LEU A 63 -4.92 -6.51 2.94
CA LEU A 63 -3.98 -5.51 3.43
C LEU A 63 -3.11 -6.00 4.59
N THR A 64 -3.67 -6.83 5.47
CA THR A 64 -2.94 -7.38 6.63
C THR A 64 -2.20 -8.68 6.31
N GLY A 65 -2.53 -9.34 5.20
CA GLY A 65 -1.99 -10.66 4.85
C GLY A 65 -2.46 -11.80 5.77
N VAL A 66 -3.43 -11.54 6.66
CA VAL A 66 -3.95 -12.53 7.61
C VAL A 66 -5.31 -13.04 7.12
N PRO A 67 -5.46 -14.36 6.90
CA PRO A 67 -6.76 -14.93 6.54
C PRO A 67 -7.79 -14.69 7.65
N MET A 68 -8.99 -14.26 7.26
CA MET A 68 -10.11 -13.99 8.18
C MET A 68 -10.54 -15.23 8.99
N THR A 69 -10.21 -16.43 8.51
CA THR A 69 -10.47 -17.70 9.20
C THR A 69 -9.58 -17.92 10.43
N GLN A 70 -8.38 -17.31 10.45
CA GLN A 70 -7.42 -17.46 11.56
C GLN A 70 -7.66 -16.45 12.67
N ARG A 71 -8.19 -15.26 12.34
CA ARG A 71 -8.61 -14.23 13.30
C ARG A 71 -9.94 -13.61 12.86
N PRO A 72 -11.07 -14.15 13.34
CA PRO A 72 -12.36 -13.53 13.06
C PRO A 72 -12.44 -12.15 13.72
N LEU A 73 -12.93 -11.15 12.98
CA LEU A 73 -13.20 -9.84 13.54
C LEU A 73 -14.38 -9.91 14.49
N VAL A 74 -14.27 -9.18 15.60
CA VAL A 74 -15.36 -8.96 16.54
C VAL A 74 -16.07 -7.66 16.14
N ASP A 75 -17.40 -7.66 16.14
CA ASP A 75 -18.20 -6.49 15.80
C ASP A 75 -18.34 -5.49 16.98
N ASP A 76 -17.82 -5.85 18.15
CA ASP A 76 -17.80 -5.02 19.34
C ASP A 76 -16.44 -4.33 19.47
N PHE A 77 -16.41 -3.03 19.18
CA PHE A 77 -15.22 -2.20 19.33
C PHE A 77 -15.58 -0.92 20.06
N ALA A 78 -14.98 -0.71 21.23
CA ALA A 78 -15.07 0.56 21.93
C ALA A 78 -14.38 1.63 21.08
N VAL A 79 -15.11 2.69 20.72
CA VAL A 79 -14.51 3.85 20.08
C VAL A 79 -13.45 4.39 21.04
N PRO A 80 -12.17 4.43 20.65
CA PRO A 80 -11.13 4.94 21.52
C PRO A 80 -11.48 6.38 21.88
N GLU A 81 -11.36 6.74 23.16
CA GLU A 81 -11.44 8.15 23.53
C GLU A 81 -10.38 8.90 22.72
N SER A 82 -10.81 9.96 22.04
CA SER A 82 -9.89 10.80 21.28
C SER A 82 -8.95 11.46 22.29
N GLY A 83 -7.78 10.86 22.51
CA GLY A 83 -6.72 11.45 23.30
C GLY A 83 -6.35 12.83 22.75
N SER A 84 -5.61 13.62 23.53
CA SER A 84 -5.13 14.92 23.05
C SER A 84 -4.27 14.73 21.82
N ILE A 85 -4.76 15.18 20.66
CA ILE A 85 -3.99 15.19 19.42
C ILE A 85 -2.81 16.16 19.65
N PRO A 86 -1.55 15.72 19.46
CA PRO A 86 -0.39 16.61 19.61
C PRO A 86 -0.49 17.83 18.68
N THR A 87 0.20 18.91 19.06
CA THR A 87 0.20 20.14 18.25
C THR A 87 0.80 19.90 16.86
N LEU A 88 0.37 20.71 15.89
CA LEU A 88 0.87 20.65 14.52
C LEU A 88 2.40 20.76 14.46
N ASP A 89 2.98 21.64 15.28
CA ASP A 89 4.44 21.86 15.31
C ASP A 89 5.21 20.61 15.74
N LEU A 90 4.66 19.84 16.69
CA LEU A 90 5.29 18.59 17.13
C LEU A 90 5.29 17.57 15.99
N TRP A 91 4.17 17.41 15.29
CA TRP A 91 4.07 16.50 14.14
C TRP A 91 4.95 16.94 12.97
N LEU A 92 5.06 18.24 12.71
CA LEU A 92 5.90 18.77 11.64
C LEU A 92 7.39 18.46 11.90
N ASN A 93 7.86 18.70 13.13
CA ASN A 93 9.24 18.39 13.50
C ASN A 93 9.53 16.89 13.39
N GLN A 94 8.65 16.03 13.91
CA GLN A 94 8.80 14.58 13.79
C GLN A 94 8.75 14.10 12.33
N ALA A 95 7.90 14.72 11.51
CA ALA A 95 7.78 14.39 10.10
C ALA A 95 9.06 14.75 9.33
N LEU A 96 9.66 15.93 9.58
CA LEU A 96 10.90 16.31 8.92
C LEU A 96 12.06 15.35 9.24
N GLU A 97 12.11 14.80 10.46
CA GLU A 97 13.17 13.89 10.87
C GLU A 97 12.97 12.44 10.39
N ASN A 98 11.72 11.97 10.28
CA ASN A 98 11.43 10.54 10.10
C ASN A 98 10.74 10.20 8.78
N ARG A 99 10.47 11.18 7.90
CA ARG A 99 9.77 10.94 6.64
C ARG A 99 10.64 10.17 5.64
N PRO A 100 10.30 8.91 5.31
CA PRO A 100 11.10 8.09 4.40
C PRO A 100 11.11 8.62 2.96
N ASP A 101 10.07 9.35 2.56
CA ASP A 101 9.98 9.98 1.24
C ASP A 101 10.95 11.16 1.09
N ILE A 102 11.13 11.96 2.14
CA ILE A 102 12.14 13.04 2.16
C ILE A 102 13.55 12.44 2.12
N VAL A 103 13.81 11.43 2.96
CA VAL A 103 15.10 10.73 2.97
C VAL A 103 15.40 10.12 1.61
N ALA A 104 14.43 9.49 0.96
CA ALA A 104 14.60 8.94 -0.39
C ALA A 104 14.95 10.03 -1.42
N ALA A 105 14.31 11.19 -1.35
CA ALA A 105 14.60 12.33 -2.23
C ALA A 105 16.02 12.89 -2.01
N GLU A 106 16.48 12.98 -0.75
CA GLU A 106 17.84 13.39 -0.43
C GLU A 106 18.88 12.42 -0.98
N ARG A 107 18.65 11.11 -0.83
CA ARG A 107 19.54 10.08 -1.40
C ARG A 107 19.55 10.11 -2.93
N ALA A 108 18.41 10.39 -3.57
CA ALA A 108 18.35 10.57 -5.01
C ALA A 108 19.15 11.80 -5.48
N LEU A 109 19.10 12.91 -4.74
CA LEU A 109 19.91 14.09 -5.01
C LEU A 109 21.41 13.79 -4.83
N GLU A 110 21.79 13.06 -3.79
CA GLU A 110 23.17 12.63 -3.55
C GLU A 110 23.69 11.73 -4.68
N ALA A 111 22.90 10.76 -5.12
CA ALA A 111 23.23 9.92 -6.26
C ALA A 111 23.46 10.75 -7.54
N ALA A 112 22.54 11.69 -7.85
CA ALA A 112 22.70 12.57 -9.02
C ALA A 112 23.96 13.46 -8.92
N ARG A 113 24.32 13.92 -7.72
CA ARG A 113 25.58 14.65 -7.50
C ARG A 113 26.79 13.76 -7.79
N HIS A 114 26.76 12.50 -7.35
CA HIS A 114 27.81 11.54 -7.66
C HIS A 114 27.89 11.20 -9.15
N ASP A 115 26.76 11.12 -9.85
CA ASP A 115 26.74 10.91 -11.31
C ASP A 115 27.43 12.06 -12.05
N VAL A 116 27.19 13.31 -11.62
CA VAL A 116 27.90 14.48 -12.16
C VAL A 116 29.38 14.41 -11.85
N GLN A 117 29.77 14.08 -10.61
CA GLN A 117 31.18 13.92 -10.23
C GLN A 117 31.85 12.79 -11.01
N PHE A 118 31.15 11.69 -11.26
CA PHE A 118 31.62 10.57 -12.06
C PHE A 118 31.83 11.00 -13.51
N ALA A 119 30.88 11.74 -14.10
CA ALA A 119 31.02 12.30 -15.44
C ALA A 119 32.21 13.29 -15.55
N ILE A 120 32.43 14.12 -14.54
CA ILE A 120 33.64 14.96 -14.44
C ILE A 120 34.90 14.08 -14.25
N GLY A 121 34.78 12.99 -13.51
CA GLY A 121 35.80 11.98 -13.29
C GLY A 121 36.38 11.41 -14.59
N GLN A 122 35.56 11.28 -15.62
CA GLN A 122 35.96 10.77 -16.93
C GLN A 122 36.93 11.68 -17.69
N TYR A 123 37.12 12.93 -17.25
CA TYR A 123 38.16 13.82 -17.80
C TYR A 123 39.55 13.57 -17.21
N TYR A 124 39.65 12.82 -16.09
CA TYR A 124 40.94 12.45 -15.49
C TYR A 124 41.56 11.22 -16.16
N PRO A 125 42.89 11.02 -16.03
CA PRO A 125 43.52 9.83 -16.56
C PRO A 125 43.00 8.58 -15.86
N SER A 126 42.63 7.56 -16.63
CA SER A 126 42.34 6.24 -16.08
C SER A 126 43.64 5.45 -15.96
N VAL A 127 43.83 4.76 -14.83
CA VAL A 127 44.99 3.90 -14.59
C VAL A 127 44.50 2.47 -14.43
N THR A 128 45.09 1.55 -15.19
CA THR A 128 44.78 0.13 -15.14
C THR A 128 46.06 -0.66 -14.90
N LEU A 129 46.03 -1.54 -13.92
CA LEU A 129 47.10 -2.48 -13.63
C LEU A 129 46.64 -3.88 -14.08
N ASN A 130 47.38 -4.49 -14.99
CA ASN A 130 47.17 -5.88 -15.39
C ASN A 130 48.35 -6.71 -14.91
N LEU A 131 48.08 -7.77 -14.16
CA LEU A 131 49.06 -8.75 -13.71
C LEU A 131 48.69 -10.09 -14.32
N GLU A 132 49.62 -10.69 -15.04
CA GLU A 132 49.46 -11.97 -15.72
C GLU A 132 50.52 -12.93 -15.18
N TYR A 133 50.10 -14.14 -14.83
CA TYR A 133 50.96 -15.21 -14.33
C TYR A 133 50.68 -16.45 -15.17
N LEU A 134 51.66 -16.86 -15.96
CA LEU A 134 51.56 -17.99 -16.88
C LEU A 134 52.53 -19.10 -16.44
N LEU A 135 51.97 -20.28 -16.24
CA LEU A 135 52.74 -21.51 -16.05
C LEU A 135 52.89 -22.19 -17.41
N VAL A 136 54.10 -22.20 -17.95
CA VAL A 136 54.42 -22.94 -19.18
C VAL A 136 55.03 -24.27 -18.77
N VAL A 137 54.32 -25.36 -19.09
CA VAL A 137 54.80 -26.72 -18.85
C VAL A 137 55.22 -27.30 -20.21
N ASP A 138 56.53 -27.31 -20.47
CA ASP A 138 57.12 -28.01 -21.60
C ASP A 138 57.70 -29.36 -21.17
N ASN A 139 57.81 -30.32 -22.10
CA ASN A 139 58.25 -31.71 -21.84
C ASN A 139 59.66 -31.85 -21.23
N TYR A 140 60.42 -30.75 -21.10
CA TYR A 140 61.80 -30.78 -20.59
C TYR A 140 62.07 -29.77 -19.46
N THR A 141 61.25 -28.73 -19.26
CA THR A 141 61.39 -27.75 -18.15
C THR A 141 60.06 -27.05 -17.85
N THR A 142 59.69 -26.95 -16.58
CA THR A 142 58.61 -26.06 -16.13
C THR A 142 59.17 -24.65 -15.97
N GLU A 143 58.71 -23.70 -16.77
CA GLU A 143 59.10 -22.29 -16.66
C GLU A 143 57.92 -21.46 -16.17
N ASN A 144 58.21 -20.60 -15.18
CA ASN A 144 57.22 -19.71 -14.60
C ASN A 144 57.46 -18.29 -15.13
N GLN A 145 56.45 -17.73 -15.80
CA GLN A 145 56.54 -16.38 -16.36
C GLN A 145 55.44 -15.50 -15.77
N TRP A 146 55.85 -14.39 -15.15
CA TRP A 146 54.93 -13.35 -14.71
C TRP A 146 55.18 -12.08 -15.53
N ASN A 147 54.09 -11.40 -15.87
CA ASN A 147 54.09 -10.14 -16.58
C ASN A 147 53.19 -9.15 -15.84
N GLY A 148 53.60 -7.90 -15.76
CA GLY A 148 52.83 -6.82 -15.15
C GLY A 148 52.84 -5.59 -16.04
N VAL A 149 51.66 -5.14 -16.46
CA VAL A 149 51.50 -3.97 -17.31
C VAL A 149 50.66 -2.92 -16.59
N LEU A 150 51.29 -1.79 -16.26
CA LEU A 150 50.61 -0.57 -15.81
C LEU A 150 50.33 0.31 -17.04
N ARG A 151 49.06 0.63 -17.30
CA ARG A 151 48.63 1.50 -18.39
C ARG A 151 47.90 2.72 -17.81
N ALA A 152 48.27 3.91 -18.26
CA ALA A 152 47.52 5.13 -18.01
C ALA A 152 46.96 5.68 -19.33
N ASN A 153 45.69 6.07 -19.36
CA ASN A 153 45.03 6.66 -20.53
C ASN A 153 44.51 8.05 -20.19
N LEU A 154 44.99 9.08 -20.88
CA LEU A 154 44.56 10.46 -20.70
C LEU A 154 43.81 10.94 -21.94
N PRO A 155 42.49 11.19 -21.86
CA PRO A 155 41.75 11.75 -22.98
C PRO A 155 42.14 13.23 -23.20
N ILE A 156 42.60 13.55 -24.43
CA ILE A 156 43.07 14.90 -24.82
C ILE A 156 42.06 15.67 -25.69
N PHE A 157 41.03 15.01 -26.23
CA PHE A 157 39.95 15.62 -27.00
C PHE A 157 38.60 15.04 -26.57
N PHE A 158 37.64 15.91 -26.28
CA PHE A 158 36.27 15.51 -25.93
C PHE A 158 35.33 16.11 -26.96
N ARG A 159 34.58 15.26 -27.67
CA ARG A 159 33.51 15.69 -28.56
C ARG A 159 32.21 15.69 -27.75
N ARG A 160 31.55 16.85 -27.63
CA ARG A 160 30.21 16.95 -27.05
C ARG A 160 29.26 16.13 -27.92
N GLN A 161 28.85 14.95 -27.46
CA GLN A 161 27.73 14.23 -28.05
C GLN A 161 26.45 14.91 -27.54
N ASN A 162 25.72 15.52 -28.47
CA ASN A 162 24.36 16.03 -28.24
C ASN A 162 23.38 14.87 -28.36
#